data_AF-G0H442-F1
#
_entry.id   AF-G0H442-F1
#
_cell.length_a   1.000
_cell.length_b   1.000
_cell.length_c   1.000
_cell.angle_alpha   90.00
_cell.angle_beta   90.00
_cell.angle_gamma   90.00
#
_symmetry.space_group_name_H-M   'P 1'
#
loop_
_entity.id
_entity.type
_entity.pdbx_description
1 polymer ?
#
loop_
_entity_poly.entity_id
_entity_poly.type
_entity_poly.pdbx_seq_one_letter_code
_entity_poly.pdbx_strand_id
1 'polypeptide(L)'
;MYPEIERTYMVRRYVVTSRTKPEYKKVKTFSLNGEYLGSREVKVHVFVVEDRNENPYYLKTESNGLQPNDKIEVNYCYGDYKIKKVDKNG
;
A
#
# COMPACT_ATOMS: atom_id res chain seq x y z
N MET A 1 -7.59 16.11 2.67
CA MET A 1 -6.73 14.95 3.00
C MET A 1 -7.52 13.70 2.61
N TYR A 2 -6.96 12.82 1.78
CA TYR A 2 -7.67 11.61 1.32
C TYR A 2 -7.69 10.52 2.40
N PRO A 3 -8.71 9.65 2.46
CA PRO A 3 -8.69 8.48 3.33
C PRO A 3 -7.61 7.47 2.89
N GLU A 4 -7.03 6.71 3.82
CA GLU A 4 -6.21 5.53 3.47
C GLU A 4 -7.12 4.45 2.90
N ILE A 5 -6.64 3.66 1.93
CA ILE A 5 -7.38 2.48 1.48
C ILE A 5 -7.65 1.53 2.66
N GLU A 6 -8.76 0.81 2.58
CA GLU A 6 -9.17 -0.12 3.63
C GLU A 6 -8.19 -1.30 3.75
N ARG A 7 -7.84 -1.68 4.98
CA ARG A 7 -7.06 -2.88 5.27
C ARG A 7 -7.95 -4.11 5.25
N THR A 8 -8.19 -4.63 4.06
CA THR A 8 -9.01 -5.81 3.83
C THR A 8 -8.26 -6.88 3.03
N TYR A 9 -8.56 -8.15 3.31
CA TYR A 9 -8.06 -9.28 2.53
C TYR A 9 -8.72 -9.39 1.15
N MET A 10 -9.84 -8.69 0.92
CA MET A 10 -10.51 -8.64 -0.36
C MET A 10 -9.67 -7.87 -1.38
N VAL A 11 -9.52 -8.43 -2.57
CA VAL A 11 -8.83 -7.77 -3.68
C VAL A 11 -9.68 -6.60 -4.19
N ARG A 12 -9.10 -5.41 -4.19
CA ARG A 12 -9.69 -4.20 -4.77
C ARG A 12 -8.82 -3.66 -5.90
N ARG A 13 -9.45 -3.05 -6.89
CA ARG A 13 -8.78 -2.48 -8.06
C ARG A 13 -8.72 -0.97 -7.94
N TYR A 14 -7.56 -0.42 -8.29
CA TYR A 14 -7.31 1.01 -8.29
C TYR A 14 -6.44 1.42 -9.49
N VAL A 15 -6.42 2.72 -9.77
CA VAL A 15 -5.47 3.35 -10.69
C VAL A 15 -4.59 4.31 -9.89
N VAL A 16 -3.27 4.22 -10.07
CA VAL A 16 -2.33 5.15 -9.42
C VAL A 16 -2.40 6.48 -10.14
N THR A 17 -2.65 7.57 -9.43
CA THR A 17 -2.71 8.91 -10.02
C THR A 17 -1.46 9.71 -9.79
N SER A 18 -0.86 9.60 -8.59
CA SER A 18 0.35 10.32 -8.26
C SER A 18 1.13 9.68 -7.12
N ARG A 19 2.36 10.15 -6.94
CA ARG A 19 3.25 9.78 -5.84
C ARG A 19 3.52 11.01 -4.98
N THR A 20 3.47 10.85 -3.67
CA THR A 20 3.75 11.92 -2.72
C THR A 20 5.03 11.63 -1.93
N LYS A 21 5.38 12.56 -1.02
CA LYS A 21 6.59 12.43 -0.19
C LYS A 21 6.48 11.16 0.67
N PRO A 22 7.50 10.29 0.67
CA PRO A 22 7.50 9.10 1.51
C PRO A 22 7.55 9.48 3.00
N GLU A 23 7.02 8.60 3.83
CA GLU A 23 7.00 8.72 5.29
C GLU A 23 7.87 7.62 5.92
N TYR A 24 8.26 7.80 7.18
CA TYR A 24 8.89 6.75 7.98
C TYR A 24 7.91 6.29 9.05
N LYS A 25 7.74 4.98 9.19
CA LYS A 25 6.87 4.36 10.18
C LYS A 25 7.69 3.45 11.07
N LYS A 26 7.51 3.61 12.39
CA LYS A 26 8.08 2.71 13.38
C LYS A 26 7.20 1.46 13.50
N VAL A 27 7.76 0.31 13.17
CA VAL A 27 7.09 -1.00 13.30
C VAL A 27 7.75 -1.82 14.41
N LYS A 28 6.92 -2.50 15.21
CA LYS A 28 7.37 -3.42 16.25
C LYS A 28 7.67 -4.77 15.61
N THR A 29 8.82 -5.33 15.94
CA THR A 29 9.26 -6.65 15.51
C THR A 29 9.05 -7.63 16.65
N PHE A 30 8.51 -8.80 16.32
CA PHE A 30 8.32 -9.90 17.27
C PHE A 30 9.00 -11.14 16.71
N SER A 31 9.48 -12.01 17.61
CA SER A 31 9.95 -13.35 17.26
C SER A 31 8.77 -14.26 16.90
N LEU A 32 9.06 -15.46 16.38
CA LEU A 32 8.03 -16.44 16.01
C LEU A 32 7.20 -16.92 17.23
N ASN A 33 7.78 -16.92 18.42
CA ASN A 33 7.13 -17.19 19.71
C ASN A 33 6.45 -15.94 20.32
N GLY A 34 6.43 -14.81 19.62
CA GLY A 34 5.71 -13.59 20.04
C GLY A 34 6.47 -12.68 21.00
N GLU A 35 7.76 -12.93 21.27
CA GLU A 35 8.59 -12.05 22.10
C GLU A 35 8.92 -10.76 21.33
N TYR A 36 8.83 -9.63 22.00
CA TYR A 36 9.17 -8.34 21.39
C TYR A 36 10.70 -8.22 21.20
N LEU A 37 11.13 -8.10 19.95
CA LEU A 37 12.55 -8.01 19.58
C LEU A 37 13.05 -6.57 19.41
N GLY A 38 12.15 -5.58 19.42
CA GLY A 38 12.49 -4.18 19.23
C GLY A 38 11.61 -3.49 18.19
N SER A 39 11.95 -2.25 17.88
CA SER A 39 11.28 -1.48 16.83
C SER A 39 12.27 -1.11 15.75
N ARG A 40 11.83 -1.15 14.49
CA ARG A 40 12.58 -0.63 13.35
C ARG A 40 11.79 0.47 12.66
N GLU A 41 12.49 1.47 12.13
CA GLU A 41 11.88 2.42 11.21
C GLU A 41 11.90 1.84 9.79
N VAL A 42 10.75 1.91 9.13
CA VAL A 42 10.59 1.46 7.76
C VAL A 42 10.08 2.62 6.93
N LYS A 43 10.69 2.79 5.76
CA LYS A 43 10.27 3.78 4.79
C LYS A 43 9.02 3.28 4.07
N VAL A 44 7.94 4.03 4.18
CA VAL A 44 6.69 3.75 3.46
C VAL A 44 6.51 4.78 2.34
N HIS A 45 6.26 4.26 1.15
CA HIS A 45 5.93 5.04 -0.03
C HIS A 45 4.43 5.36 0.01
N VAL A 46 4.10 6.60 -0.33
CA VAL A 46 2.73 7.09 -0.33
C VAL A 46 2.32 7.42 -1.75
N PHE A 47 1.26 6.78 -2.21
CA PHE A 47 0.66 6.97 -3.53
C PHE A 47 -0.78 7.46 -3.36
N VAL A 48 -1.23 8.29 -4.30
CA VAL A 48 -2.65 8.57 -4.47
C VAL A 48 -3.19 7.61 -5.52
N VAL A 49 -4.29 6.94 -5.18
CA VAL A 49 -4.94 5.96 -6.04
C VAL A 49 -6.44 6.25 -6.11
N GLU A 50 -7.06 5.95 -7.24
CA GLU A 50 -8.49 6.14 -7.45
C GLU A 50 -9.19 4.80 -7.68
N ASP A 51 -10.39 4.65 -7.12
CA ASP A 51 -11.25 3.51 -7.42
C ASP A 51 -11.97 3.69 -8.78
N ARG A 52 -12.84 2.75 -9.11
CA ARG A 52 -13.64 2.80 -10.36
C ARG A 52 -14.61 3.99 -10.45
N ASN A 53 -14.90 4.64 -9.32
CA ASN A 53 -15.82 5.78 -9.20
C ASN A 53 -15.02 7.09 -9.05
N GLU A 54 -13.72 7.09 -9.36
CA GLU A 54 -12.83 8.25 -9.26
C GLU A 54 -12.69 8.78 -7.81
N ASN A 55 -12.99 7.96 -6.80
CA ASN A 55 -12.77 8.35 -5.41
C ASN A 55 -11.28 8.21 -5.05
N PRO A 56 -10.62 9.26 -4.55
CA PRO A 56 -9.21 9.23 -4.22
C PRO A 56 -8.93 8.66 -2.83
N TYR A 57 -7.87 7.86 -2.73
CA TYR A 57 -7.35 7.25 -1.51
C TYR A 57 -5.83 7.34 -1.44
N TYR A 58 -5.29 7.28 -0.22
CA TYR A 58 -3.88 7.01 0.00
C TYR A 58 -3.60 5.51 0.05
N LEU A 59 -2.64 5.06 -0.76
CA LEU A 59 -1.98 3.77 -0.62
C LEU A 59 -0.61 4.00 0.01
N LYS A 60 -0.46 3.58 1.28
CA LYS A 60 0.80 3.61 2.02
C LYS A 60 1.38 2.21 2.06
N THR A 61 2.53 1.98 1.43
CA THR A 61 3.12 0.65 1.28
C THR A 61 4.64 0.69 1.29
N GLU A 62 5.30 -0.40 1.66
CA GLU A 62 6.76 -0.54 1.51
C GLU A 62 7.17 -0.69 0.03
N SER A 63 6.24 -0.99 -0.88
CA SER A 63 6.49 -1.08 -2.32
C SER A 63 6.80 0.29 -2.95
N ASN A 64 7.86 0.36 -3.76
CA ASN A 64 8.32 1.59 -4.43
C ASN A 64 8.06 1.61 -5.96
N GLY A 65 7.55 0.49 -6.52
CA GLY A 65 7.57 0.26 -7.98
C GLY A 65 6.39 0.84 -8.77
N LEU A 66 5.55 1.66 -8.16
CA LEU A 66 4.34 2.18 -8.79
C LEU A 66 4.57 3.53 -9.48
N GLN A 67 3.94 3.69 -10.63
CA GLN A 67 3.96 4.89 -11.46
C GLN A 67 2.54 5.40 -11.73
N PRO A 68 2.35 6.70 -11.98
CA PRO A 68 1.06 7.22 -12.45
C PRO A 68 0.54 6.44 -13.67
N ASN A 69 -0.77 6.19 -13.69
CA ASN A 69 -1.51 5.36 -14.64
C ASN A 69 -1.36 3.84 -14.49
N ASP A 70 -0.56 3.35 -13.54
CA ASP A 70 -0.55 1.92 -13.21
C ASP A 70 -1.93 1.48 -12.73
N LYS A 71 -2.48 0.44 -13.37
CA LYS A 71 -3.66 -0.27 -12.86
C LYS A 71 -3.18 -1.35 -11.91
N ILE A 72 -3.74 -1.38 -10.70
CA ILE A 72 -3.28 -2.27 -9.63
C ILE A 72 -4.45 -3.02 -8.97
N GLU A 73 -4.18 -4.26 -8.60
CA GLU A 73 -4.96 -5.05 -7.65
C GLU A 73 -4.25 -5.03 -6.30
N VAL A 74 -5.00 -4.69 -5.24
CA VAL A 74 -4.47 -4.49 -3.90
C VAL A 74 -5.28 -5.28 -2.89
N ASN A 75 -4.60 -5.95 -1.97
CA ASN A 75 -5.19 -6.51 -0.75
C ASN A 75 -4.19 -6.43 0.42
N TYR A 76 -4.69 -6.34 1.65
CA TYR A 76 -3.84 -6.24 2.84
C TYR A 76 -3.39 -7.63 3.31
N CYS A 77 -2.09 -7.80 3.56
CA CYS A 77 -1.50 -9.06 3.96
C CYS A 77 -0.21 -8.85 4.77
N TYR A 78 -0.07 -9.55 5.90
CA TYR A 78 1.15 -9.56 6.73
C TYR A 78 1.73 -8.17 7.08
N GLY A 79 0.88 -7.18 7.34
CA GLY A 79 1.34 -5.86 7.81
C GLY A 79 1.51 -4.80 6.72
N ASP A 80 1.47 -5.18 5.43
CA ASP A 80 1.51 -4.28 4.28
C ASP A 80 0.47 -4.66 3.21
N TYR A 81 0.42 -3.92 2.11
CA TYR A 81 -0.39 -4.24 0.95
C TYR A 81 0.37 -5.12 -0.03
N LYS A 82 -0.25 -6.26 -0.39
CA LYS A 82 0.14 -7.01 -1.58
C LYS A 82 -0.44 -6.30 -2.79
N ILE A 83 0.44 -5.93 -3.73
CA ILE A 83 0.09 -5.13 -4.91
C ILE A 83 0.50 -5.91 -6.16
N LYS A 84 -0.43 -6.09 -7.09
CA LYS A 84 -0.21 -6.70 -8.40
C LYS A 84 -0.54 -5.69 -9.49
N LYS A 85 0.41 -5.42 -10.39
CA LYS A 85 0.11 -4.63 -11.60
C LYS A 85 -0.77 -5.45 -12.54
N VAL A 86 -1.78 -4.80 -13.11
CA VAL A 86 -2.69 -5.39 -14.10
C VAL A 86 -2.27 -4.81 -15.45
N ASP A 87 -1.48 -5.57 -16.22
CA ASP A 87 -1.14 -5.19 -17.58
C ASP A 87 -2.39 -5.20 -18.47
N LYS A 88 -2.38 -4.36 -19.52
CA LYS A 88 -3.50 -4.21 -20.49
C LYS A 88 -3.86 -5.50 -21.25
N ASN A 89 -3.16 -6.62 -21.05
CA ASN A 89 -3.45 -7.91 -21.68
C ASN A 89 -4.24 -8.83 -20.73
N GLY A 90 -5.48 -8.46 -20.47
CA GLY A 90 -6.54 -9.38 -20.04
C GLY A 90 -7.51 -9.56 -21.18
#